data_AF-A0A9E4WEF2-F1
#
_entry.id   AF-A0A9E4WEF2-F1
#
_cell.length_a   1.000
_cell.length_b   1.000
_cell.length_c   1.000
_cell.angle_alpha   90.00
_cell.angle_beta   90.00
_cell.angle_gamma   90.00
#
_symmetry.space_group_name_H-M   'P 1'
#
loop_
_entity.id
_entity.type
_entity.pdbx_description
1 polymer ?
#
loop_
_entity_poly.entity_id
_entity_poly.type
_entity_poly.pdbx_seq_one_letter_code
_entity_poly.pdbx_strand_id
1 'polypeptide(L)'
;MSGFTAYPQRDSQMVGVPVAAKDTNYGANPIAGVRAFYFGGDKATLTREIVNFDVSPLSGRTVTAAKLIVVLSLANVSATAIISRCTRPADWVESEVTWNDYKVATPWTDGGGDFDDSGPPASVSYATHGSIDTEFEITGLIDFATDALDNRSGIVSLILRLDDEDPGTTEGEVLYTREKVPLVTRQWRFVVDHDGAPIRNRERGFLRGVQRGVARGA
;
A
#
# COMPACT_ATOMS: atom_id res chain seq x y z
N MET A 1 -20.17 3.33 -15.72
CA MET A 1 -18.86 3.54 -15.07
C MET A 1 -18.08 2.25 -15.15
N SER A 2 -16.80 2.34 -15.49
CA SER A 2 -15.91 1.19 -15.58
C SER A 2 -14.88 1.28 -14.47
N GLY A 3 -14.64 0.18 -13.76
CA GLY A 3 -13.62 0.10 -12.72
C GLY A 3 -12.33 -0.52 -13.24
N PHE A 4 -11.20 0.05 -12.86
CA PHE A 4 -9.86 -0.51 -12.99
C PHE A 4 -9.33 -0.90 -11.62
N THR A 5 -8.57 -2.00 -11.55
CA THR A 5 -7.97 -2.46 -10.29
C THR A 5 -6.48 -2.67 -10.49
N ALA A 6 -5.69 -1.86 -9.79
CA ALA A 6 -4.25 -2.03 -9.66
C ALA A 6 -3.92 -2.86 -8.43
N TYR A 7 -2.85 -3.64 -8.54
CA TYR A 7 -2.26 -4.44 -7.45
C TYR A 7 -0.85 -3.94 -7.20
N PRO A 8 -0.36 -4.00 -5.95
CA PRO A 8 0.99 -3.58 -5.66
C PRO A 8 2.02 -4.52 -6.29
N GLN A 9 3.04 -3.95 -6.94
CA GLN A 9 4.15 -4.72 -7.49
C GLN A 9 5.20 -5.05 -6.44
N ARG A 10 5.32 -4.21 -5.42
CA ARG A 10 6.10 -4.37 -4.19
C ARG A 10 5.42 -3.49 -3.13
N ASP A 11 5.80 -3.72 -1.89
CA ASP A 11 5.45 -2.96 -0.70
C ASP A 11 6.69 -2.83 0.18
N SER A 12 6.68 -1.88 1.12
CA SER A 12 7.75 -1.66 2.07
C SER A 12 7.18 -1.41 3.45
N GLN A 13 7.27 -2.43 4.29
CA GLN A 13 7.05 -2.26 5.73
C GLN A 13 8.31 -1.71 6.37
N MET A 14 8.17 -0.59 7.07
CA MET A 14 9.24 0.06 7.82
C MET A 14 8.96 -0.03 9.31
N VAL A 15 10.00 -0.29 10.11
CA VAL A 15 9.89 -0.41 11.56
C VAL A 15 10.77 0.65 12.22
N GLY A 16 10.16 1.61 12.91
CA GLY A 16 10.85 2.72 13.58
C GLY A 16 11.30 2.41 15.00
N VAL A 17 10.76 1.37 15.61
CA VAL A 17 11.09 0.92 16.96
C VAL A 17 11.09 -0.61 16.99
N PRO A 18 12.08 -1.27 17.61
CA PRO A 18 13.26 -0.70 18.27
C PRO A 18 14.29 -0.14 17.27
N VAL A 19 15.31 0.59 17.74
CA VAL A 19 16.37 1.19 16.89
C VAL A 19 17.01 0.16 15.96
N ALA A 20 17.25 -1.06 16.45
CA ALA A 20 17.85 -2.14 15.67
C ALA A 20 17.00 -2.61 14.47
N ALA A 21 15.72 -2.27 14.42
CA ALA A 21 14.82 -2.61 13.31
C ALA A 21 14.80 -1.54 12.20
N LYS A 22 15.37 -0.34 12.45
CA LYS A 22 15.27 0.79 11.53
C LYS A 22 15.96 0.59 10.18
N ASP A 23 16.93 -0.31 10.11
CA ASP A 23 17.75 -0.58 8.92
C ASP A 23 17.30 -1.84 8.17
N THR A 24 16.10 -2.35 8.46
CA THR A 24 15.54 -3.54 7.79
C THR A 24 14.28 -3.18 7.02
N ASN A 25 14.23 -3.62 5.76
CA ASN A 25 13.00 -3.64 4.97
C ASN A 25 12.21 -4.91 5.32
N TYR A 26 10.96 -4.75 5.75
CA TYR A 26 10.09 -5.86 6.12
C TYR A 26 8.98 -6.13 5.08
N GLY A 27 9.04 -5.52 3.89
CA GLY A 27 8.03 -5.68 2.83
C GLY A 27 7.84 -7.11 2.34
N ALA A 28 8.80 -8.00 2.57
CA ALA A 28 8.64 -9.44 2.29
C ALA A 28 7.68 -10.17 3.25
N ASN A 29 7.25 -9.52 4.35
CA ASN A 29 6.32 -10.11 5.30
C ASN A 29 4.91 -10.23 4.68
N PRO A 30 4.18 -11.34 4.93
CA PRO A 30 2.81 -11.52 4.43
C PRO A 30 1.78 -10.65 5.19
N ILE A 31 2.23 -9.90 6.19
CA ILE A 31 1.45 -8.99 7.01
C ILE A 31 2.26 -7.72 7.26
N ALA A 32 1.55 -6.60 7.30
CA ALA A 32 2.04 -5.24 7.38
C ALA A 32 1.32 -4.51 8.51
N GLY A 33 1.99 -3.62 9.23
CA GLY A 33 1.42 -2.92 10.38
C GLY A 33 1.31 -1.43 10.13
N VAL A 34 0.13 -0.86 10.39
CA VAL A 34 -0.05 0.57 10.63
C VAL A 34 -0.33 0.70 12.12
N ARG A 35 0.72 0.72 12.94
CA ARG A 35 0.61 0.34 14.36
C ARG A 35 1.70 0.92 15.26
N ALA A 36 1.31 1.31 16.47
CA ALA A 36 2.19 1.45 17.63
C ALA A 36 1.87 0.32 18.63
N PHE A 37 2.86 -0.52 18.94
CA PHE A 37 2.71 -1.64 19.87
C PHE A 37 3.47 -1.38 21.15
N TYR A 38 2.79 -1.56 22.27
CA TYR A 38 3.36 -1.37 23.61
C TYR A 38 3.37 -2.70 24.37
N PHE A 39 4.48 -2.97 25.05
CA PHE A 39 4.64 -4.11 25.93
C PHE A 39 5.35 -3.66 27.20
N GLY A 40 4.80 -3.99 28.37
CA GLY A 40 5.38 -3.59 29.65
C GLY A 40 5.38 -2.07 29.92
N GLY A 41 4.55 -1.30 29.20
CA GLY A 41 4.49 0.16 29.30
C GLY A 41 5.36 0.91 28.31
N ASP A 42 6.28 0.22 27.62
CA ASP A 42 7.16 0.82 26.61
C ASP A 42 6.69 0.50 25.20
N LYS A 43 6.93 1.43 24.27
CA LYS A 43 6.71 1.19 22.85
C LYS A 43 7.73 0.18 22.35
N ALA A 44 7.26 -1.01 22.03
CA ALA A 44 8.06 -2.12 21.53
C ALA A 44 8.14 -2.13 20.00
N THR A 45 7.14 -1.57 19.30
CA THR A 45 7.19 -1.46 17.83
C THR A 45 6.42 -0.24 17.32
N LEU A 46 6.95 0.41 16.29
CA LEU A 46 6.25 1.41 15.48
C LEU A 46 6.40 1.02 14.02
N THR A 47 5.30 0.87 13.30
CA THR A 47 5.31 0.45 11.89
C THR A 47 4.55 1.42 11.00
N ARG A 48 5.15 1.69 9.83
CA ARG A 48 4.54 2.40 8.71
C ARG A 48 4.64 1.53 7.47
N GLU A 49 3.75 1.75 6.53
CA GLU A 49 3.70 1.00 5.28
C GLU A 49 3.79 1.94 4.09
N ILE A 50 4.61 1.56 3.10
CA ILE A 50 4.62 2.21 1.79
C ILE A 50 4.20 1.21 0.73
N VAL A 51 3.33 1.65 -0.17
CA VAL A 51 2.81 0.82 -1.24
C VAL A 51 2.67 1.62 -2.54
N ASN A 52 2.98 0.97 -3.66
CA ASN A 52 2.91 1.57 -4.99
C ASN A 52 1.93 0.85 -5.91
N PHE A 53 1.10 1.63 -6.61
CA PHE A 53 0.15 1.13 -7.60
C PHE A 53 0.36 1.80 -8.96
N ASP A 54 0.42 0.99 -10.02
CA ASP A 54 0.48 1.49 -11.39
C ASP A 54 -0.94 1.66 -11.95
N VAL A 55 -1.34 2.92 -12.10
CA VAL A 55 -2.58 3.35 -12.74
C VAL A 55 -2.35 3.95 -14.13
N SER A 56 -1.13 3.91 -14.67
CA SER A 56 -0.82 4.41 -16.02
C SER A 56 -1.70 3.86 -17.16
N PRO A 57 -2.32 2.66 -17.07
CA PRO A 57 -3.31 2.23 -18.06
C PRO A 57 -4.53 3.16 -18.19
N LEU A 58 -4.79 4.00 -17.19
CA LEU A 58 -5.86 5.01 -17.19
C LEU A 58 -5.43 6.36 -17.77
N SER A 59 -4.23 6.48 -18.35
CA SER A 59 -3.78 7.73 -18.96
C SER A 59 -4.81 8.29 -19.97
N GLY A 60 -5.13 9.57 -19.81
CA GLY A 60 -6.15 10.27 -20.61
C GLY A 60 -7.60 9.98 -20.23
N ARG A 61 -7.86 9.27 -19.12
CA ARG A 61 -9.20 9.07 -18.55
C ARG A 61 -9.48 10.06 -17.44
N THR A 62 -10.76 10.42 -17.27
CA THR A 62 -11.20 11.17 -16.10
C THR A 62 -11.46 10.19 -14.95
N VAL A 63 -10.76 10.35 -13.83
CA VAL A 63 -11.03 9.59 -12.59
C VAL A 63 -12.31 10.13 -11.95
N THR A 64 -13.24 9.24 -11.62
CA THR A 64 -14.53 9.59 -10.99
C THR A 64 -14.65 9.09 -9.56
N ALA A 65 -13.92 8.03 -9.20
CA ALA A 65 -13.76 7.56 -7.83
C ALA A 65 -12.44 6.81 -7.70
N ALA A 66 -11.82 6.84 -6.53
CA ALA A 66 -10.70 5.97 -6.22
C ALA A 66 -10.71 5.58 -4.74
N LYS A 67 -10.35 4.32 -4.48
CA LYS A 67 -10.31 3.73 -3.14
C LYS A 67 -9.20 2.69 -3.02
N LEU A 68 -8.69 2.54 -1.81
CA LEU A 68 -7.80 1.46 -1.42
C LEU A 68 -8.63 0.39 -0.70
N ILE A 69 -8.54 -0.85 -1.17
CA ILE A 69 -9.14 -2.00 -0.49
C ILE A 69 -8.03 -2.80 0.18
N VAL A 70 -8.16 -2.98 1.49
CA VAL A 70 -7.25 -3.77 2.33
C VAL A 70 -8.00 -4.89 3.03
N VAL A 71 -7.28 -5.88 3.55
CA VAL A 71 -7.86 -6.94 4.39
C VAL A 71 -7.10 -7.02 5.70
N LEU A 72 -7.84 -6.99 6.80
CA LEU A 72 -7.27 -7.04 8.14
C LEU A 72 -6.82 -8.47 8.50
N SER A 73 -5.58 -8.61 8.97
CA SER A 73 -5.04 -9.85 9.54
C SER A 73 -5.19 -9.91 11.05
N LEU A 74 -5.14 -8.77 11.75
CA LEU A 74 -5.29 -8.69 13.20
C LEU A 74 -5.89 -7.34 13.59
N ALA A 75 -6.94 -7.39 14.41
CA ALA A 75 -7.58 -6.22 14.99
C ALA A 75 -6.89 -5.83 16.30
N ASN A 76 -6.50 -4.55 16.43
CA ASN A 76 -6.17 -3.96 17.74
C ASN A 76 -7.25 -2.92 18.10
N VAL A 77 -6.96 -2.11 19.12
CA VAL A 77 -7.80 -0.98 19.52
C VAL A 77 -7.95 -0.01 18.34
N SER A 78 -9.18 0.46 18.13
CA SER A 78 -9.53 1.45 17.11
C SER A 78 -8.70 2.71 17.30
N ALA A 79 -8.11 3.19 16.23
CA ALA A 79 -7.28 4.38 16.16
C ALA A 79 -7.57 5.15 14.87
N THR A 80 -7.02 6.35 14.74
CA THR A 80 -7.02 7.08 13.48
C THR A 80 -5.70 6.83 12.76
N ALA A 81 -5.81 6.40 11.51
CA ALA A 81 -4.70 6.25 10.59
C ALA A 81 -4.82 7.27 9.45
N ILE A 82 -3.69 7.54 8.80
CA ILE A 82 -3.56 8.53 7.74
C ILE A 82 -2.91 7.86 6.53
N ILE A 83 -3.49 8.13 5.35
CA ILE A 83 -2.87 7.91 4.05
C ILE A 83 -2.34 9.24 3.53
N SER A 84 -1.05 9.30 3.26
CA SER A 84 -0.40 10.47 2.67
C SER A 84 0.27 10.11 1.36
N ARG A 85 0.53 11.12 0.52
CA ARG A 85 1.35 10.90 -0.67
C ARG A 85 2.78 10.74 -0.22
N CYS A 86 3.40 9.59 -0.53
CA CYS A 86 4.82 9.44 -0.33
C CYS A 86 5.59 10.28 -1.36
N THR A 87 6.49 11.15 -0.91
CA THR A 87 7.29 12.02 -1.78
C THR A 87 8.51 11.24 -2.27
N ARG A 88 8.27 10.31 -3.19
CA ARG A 88 9.29 9.43 -3.79
C ARG A 88 10.39 10.23 -4.52
N PRO A 89 11.69 10.06 -4.17
CA PRO A 89 12.77 10.46 -5.06
C PRO A 89 12.76 9.62 -6.36
N ALA A 90 13.32 10.16 -7.43
CA ALA A 90 13.26 9.52 -8.75
C ALA A 90 14.01 8.16 -8.79
N ASP A 91 15.05 8.01 -7.98
CA ASP A 91 15.97 6.87 -7.91
C ASP A 91 15.70 5.91 -6.75
N TRP A 92 14.53 6.02 -6.11
CA TRP A 92 14.03 5.11 -5.08
C TRP A 92 14.14 3.64 -5.47
N VAL A 93 14.53 2.77 -4.52
CA VAL A 93 14.53 1.31 -4.70
C VAL A 93 13.69 0.65 -3.60
N GLU A 94 12.48 0.19 -3.95
CA GLU A 94 11.49 -0.25 -2.97
C GLU A 94 11.91 -1.44 -2.12
N SER A 95 12.74 -2.34 -2.64
CA SER A 95 13.28 -3.47 -1.84
C SER A 95 14.36 -3.05 -0.84
N GLU A 96 14.84 -1.81 -0.91
CA GLU A 96 15.90 -1.28 -0.06
C GLU A 96 15.36 -0.26 0.96
N VAL A 97 14.07 0.05 0.90
CA VAL A 97 13.42 0.99 1.83
C VAL A 97 13.47 0.47 3.26
N THR A 98 13.96 1.29 4.17
CA THR A 98 13.98 1.05 5.61
C THR A 98 13.38 2.25 6.32
N TRP A 99 13.29 2.23 7.65
CA TRP A 99 12.90 3.44 8.38
C TRP A 99 13.89 4.58 8.19
N ASN A 100 15.18 4.29 8.01
CA ASN A 100 16.19 5.34 7.88
C ASN A 100 16.42 5.76 6.43
N ASP A 101 16.30 4.83 5.48
CA ASP A 101 16.74 5.01 4.09
C ASP A 101 15.65 4.69 3.07
N TYR A 102 15.61 5.43 1.96
CA TYR A 102 14.74 5.12 0.80
C TYR A 102 15.41 4.26 -0.27
N LYS A 103 16.74 4.16 -0.17
CA LYS A 103 17.65 3.35 -0.96
C LYS A 103 18.91 3.18 -0.12
N VAL A 104 19.65 2.10 -0.28
CA VAL A 104 20.84 1.81 0.54
C VAL A 104 21.72 3.05 0.72
N ALA A 105 21.98 3.40 1.99
CA ALA A 105 22.83 4.51 2.41
C ALA A 105 22.37 5.90 1.92
N THR A 106 21.08 6.04 1.60
CA THR A 106 20.48 7.30 1.20
C THR A 106 19.25 7.58 2.08
N PRO A 107 19.37 8.49 3.06
CA PRO A 107 18.36 8.65 4.10
C PRO A 107 17.12 9.39 3.60
N TRP A 108 16.00 9.12 4.25
CA TRP A 108 14.86 10.04 4.24
C TRP A 108 15.27 11.40 4.83
N THR A 109 14.47 12.44 4.57
CA THR A 109 14.63 13.72 5.27
C THR A 109 14.34 13.52 6.75
N ASP A 110 13.20 12.88 7.03
CA ASP A 110 12.82 12.42 8.36
C ASP A 110 12.59 10.91 8.33
N GLY A 111 13.12 10.19 9.33
CA GLY A 111 12.97 8.74 9.39
C GLY A 111 11.50 8.29 9.34
N GLY A 112 11.24 7.22 8.62
CA GLY A 112 9.92 6.63 8.43
C GLY A 112 9.22 7.05 7.14
N GLY A 113 9.96 7.53 6.14
CA GLY A 113 9.42 7.91 4.83
C GLY A 113 9.03 9.37 4.75
N ASP A 114 9.45 10.05 3.67
CA ASP A 114 9.02 11.41 3.38
C ASP A 114 7.60 11.41 2.76
N PHE A 115 6.76 12.34 3.21
CA PHE A 115 5.37 12.45 2.77
C PHE A 115 4.87 13.91 2.71
N ASP A 116 3.75 14.11 2.03
CA ASP A 116 3.06 15.40 1.95
C ASP A 116 1.58 15.23 2.32
N ASP A 117 1.19 15.87 3.42
CA ASP A 117 -0.19 15.89 3.93
C ASP A 117 -0.99 17.09 3.43
N SER A 118 -0.31 18.15 2.99
CA SER A 118 -0.93 19.41 2.58
C SER A 118 -1.34 19.41 1.11
N GLY A 119 -0.68 18.58 0.30
CA GLY A 119 -1.03 18.31 -1.07
C GLY A 119 -0.64 19.38 -2.09
N PRO A 120 -1.16 19.22 -3.33
CA PRO A 120 -2.07 18.16 -3.78
C PRO A 120 -1.37 16.79 -4.02
N PRO A 121 -2.01 15.65 -3.70
CA PRO A 121 -3.25 15.48 -2.94
C PRO A 121 -3.02 15.66 -1.44
N ALA A 122 -4.02 16.18 -0.72
CA ALA A 122 -3.98 16.23 0.74
C ALA A 122 -4.16 14.83 1.35
N SER A 123 -3.70 14.63 2.59
CA SER A 123 -3.83 13.35 3.28
C SER A 123 -5.28 12.95 3.54
N VAL A 124 -5.55 11.65 3.61
CA VAL A 124 -6.86 11.08 3.96
C VAL A 124 -6.77 10.33 5.28
N SER A 125 -7.55 10.74 6.27
CA SER A 125 -7.69 10.01 7.53
C SER A 125 -8.76 8.93 7.44
N TYR A 126 -8.55 7.82 8.15
CA TYR A 126 -9.53 6.74 8.29
C TYR A 126 -9.44 6.11 9.69
N ALA A 127 -10.53 5.50 10.14
CA ALA A 127 -10.54 4.73 11.38
C ALA A 127 -10.00 3.31 11.12
N THR A 128 -9.14 2.78 11.98
CA THR A 128 -8.65 1.40 11.86
C THR A 128 -9.76 0.38 12.13
N HIS A 129 -9.59 -0.83 11.57
CA HIS A 129 -10.67 -1.82 11.53
C HIS A 129 -10.59 -2.83 12.67
N GLY A 130 -11.76 -3.21 13.20
CA GLY A 130 -11.89 -4.20 14.27
C GLY A 130 -12.20 -5.63 13.82
N SER A 131 -12.51 -5.85 12.54
CA SER A 131 -12.95 -7.14 12.01
C SER A 131 -11.87 -7.80 11.18
N ILE A 132 -11.35 -8.93 11.66
CA ILE A 132 -10.34 -9.72 10.93
C ILE A 132 -10.96 -10.41 9.71
N ASP A 133 -10.13 -10.67 8.69
CA ASP A 133 -10.50 -11.39 7.47
C ASP A 133 -11.62 -10.73 6.64
N THR A 134 -11.96 -9.46 6.92
CA THR A 134 -12.90 -8.66 6.13
C THR A 134 -12.19 -7.63 5.27
N GLU A 135 -12.71 -7.43 4.06
CA GLU A 135 -12.30 -6.32 3.20
C GLU A 135 -12.76 -5.00 3.81
N PHE A 136 -11.89 -4.00 3.75
CA PHE A 136 -12.21 -2.63 4.10
C PHE A 136 -11.84 -1.68 2.98
N GLU A 137 -12.70 -0.70 2.73
CA GLU A 137 -12.54 0.32 1.70
C GLU A 137 -12.17 1.67 2.31
N ILE A 138 -10.97 2.15 1.99
CA ILE A 138 -10.54 3.52 2.29
C ILE A 138 -10.84 4.37 1.05
N THR A 139 -11.82 5.27 1.17
CA THR A 139 -12.29 6.13 0.07
C THR A 139 -11.65 7.52 0.12
N GLY A 140 -11.98 8.40 -0.83
CA GLY A 140 -11.44 9.77 -0.87
C GLY A 140 -10.10 9.91 -1.59
N LEU A 141 -9.68 8.89 -2.36
CA LEU A 141 -8.36 8.84 -3.00
C LEU A 141 -8.36 9.32 -4.46
N ILE A 142 -9.38 10.06 -4.90
CA ILE A 142 -9.50 10.55 -6.29
C ILE A 142 -8.27 11.39 -6.65
N ASP A 143 -7.90 12.34 -5.80
CA ASP A 143 -6.80 13.28 -6.08
C ASP A 143 -5.45 12.56 -6.12
N PHE A 144 -5.30 11.42 -5.45
CA PHE A 144 -4.10 10.58 -5.54
C PHE A 144 -3.97 9.92 -6.91
N ALA A 145 -5.07 9.39 -7.44
CA ALA A 145 -5.08 8.79 -8.77
C ALA A 145 -4.87 9.86 -9.86
N THR A 146 -5.51 11.02 -9.71
CA THR A 146 -5.36 12.16 -10.62
C THR A 146 -3.94 12.70 -10.61
N ASP A 147 -3.35 13.00 -9.44
CA ASP A 147 -1.94 13.45 -9.34
C ASP A 147 -0.99 12.41 -9.94
N ALA A 148 -1.23 11.13 -9.69
CA ALA A 148 -0.39 10.08 -10.24
C ALA A 148 -0.38 10.10 -11.78
N LEU A 149 -1.55 10.22 -12.41
CA LEU A 149 -1.72 10.25 -13.86
C LEU A 149 -1.10 11.51 -14.48
N ASP A 150 -1.29 12.67 -13.84
CA ASP A 150 -0.88 13.96 -14.39
C ASP A 150 0.61 14.23 -14.17
N ASN A 151 1.15 13.84 -13.01
CA ASN A 151 2.46 14.31 -12.56
C ASN A 151 3.47 13.19 -12.25
N ARG A 152 3.05 11.93 -12.12
CA ARG A 152 3.88 10.85 -11.54
C ARG A 152 3.95 9.59 -12.40
N SER A 153 3.80 9.73 -13.71
CA SER A 153 3.87 8.62 -14.67
C SER A 153 2.87 7.49 -14.36
N GLY A 154 1.73 7.84 -13.77
CA GLY A 154 0.69 6.90 -13.37
C GLY A 154 1.03 6.08 -12.13
N ILE A 155 2.00 6.48 -11.29
CA ILE A 155 2.31 5.76 -10.04
C ILE A 155 1.65 6.45 -8.85
N VAL A 156 0.69 5.77 -8.22
CA VAL A 156 0.13 6.15 -6.93
C VAL A 156 1.05 5.59 -5.84
N SER A 157 1.68 6.48 -5.08
CA SER A 157 2.65 6.13 -4.02
C SER A 157 2.06 6.56 -2.67
N LEU A 158 1.65 5.59 -1.88
CA LEU A 158 0.97 5.82 -0.60
C LEU A 158 1.91 5.48 0.55
N ILE A 159 1.88 6.30 1.59
CA ILE A 159 2.36 5.92 2.92
C ILE A 159 1.19 5.85 3.89
N LEU A 160 1.12 4.78 4.69
CA LEU A 160 0.12 4.59 5.73
C LEU A 160 0.80 4.64 7.09
N ARG A 161 0.25 5.44 7.99
CA ARG A 161 0.76 5.66 9.35
C ARG A 161 -0.38 5.92 10.33
N LEU A 162 -0.12 5.81 11.63
CA LEU A 162 -1.07 6.33 12.62
C LEU A 162 -1.05 7.87 12.62
N ASP A 163 -2.17 8.47 13.01
CA ASP A 163 -2.24 9.90 13.31
C ASP A 163 -1.44 10.22 14.59
N ASP A 164 -1.64 9.40 15.64
CA ASP A 164 -0.79 9.38 16.83
C ASP A 164 0.11 8.14 16.84
N GLU A 165 1.42 8.35 16.65
CA GLU A 165 2.42 7.30 16.68
C GLU A 165 3.04 7.06 18.07
N ASP A 166 2.62 7.82 19.09
CA ASP A 166 3.00 7.65 20.49
C ASP A 166 1.81 7.66 21.47
N PRO A 167 0.77 6.84 21.23
CA PRO A 167 -0.47 6.90 22.02
C PRO A 167 -0.34 6.39 23.46
N GLY A 168 0.84 5.88 23.86
CA GLY A 168 1.06 5.30 25.19
C GLY A 168 0.43 3.91 25.40
N THR A 169 -0.27 3.37 24.40
CA THR A 169 -0.90 2.05 24.42
C THR A 169 -0.85 1.38 23.05
N THR A 170 -1.17 0.09 22.97
CA THR A 170 -1.21 -0.60 21.66
C THR A 170 -2.41 -0.15 20.85
N GLU A 171 -2.14 0.47 19.71
CA GLU A 171 -3.13 1.01 18.78
C GLU A 171 -2.76 0.70 17.33
N GLY A 172 -3.78 0.58 16.48
CA GLY A 172 -3.62 0.44 15.04
C GLY A 172 -4.08 -0.92 14.49
N GLU A 173 -3.54 -1.30 13.34
CA GLU A 173 -3.99 -2.48 12.61
C GLU A 173 -2.85 -3.24 11.94
N VAL A 174 -3.10 -4.52 11.68
CA VAL A 174 -2.21 -5.36 10.87
C VAL A 174 -2.98 -5.86 9.66
N LEU A 175 -2.49 -5.55 8.48
CA LEU A 175 -3.11 -5.81 7.19
C LEU A 175 -2.38 -6.94 6.46
N TYR A 176 -3.07 -7.72 5.64
CA TYR A 176 -2.41 -8.65 4.72
C TYR A 176 -1.72 -7.91 3.60
N THR A 177 -0.45 -8.20 3.34
CA THR A 177 0.32 -7.59 2.25
C THR A 177 0.12 -8.34 0.94
N ARG A 178 0.81 -7.90 -0.12
CA ARG A 178 0.85 -8.65 -1.37
C ARG A 178 1.48 -10.04 -1.16
N GLU A 179 2.43 -10.17 -0.24
CA GLU A 179 3.18 -11.42 -0.03
C GLU A 179 2.32 -12.51 0.64
N LYS A 180 1.06 -12.19 1.00
CA LYS A 180 0.09 -13.19 1.45
C LYS A 180 -0.30 -14.15 0.32
N VAL A 181 0.17 -15.40 0.43
CA VAL A 181 -0.16 -16.55 -0.43
C VAL A 181 -0.89 -17.61 0.42
N PRO A 182 -1.87 -18.38 -0.11
CA PRO A 182 -2.37 -18.46 -1.49
C PRO A 182 -3.50 -17.47 -1.87
N LEU A 183 -3.81 -16.50 -1.00
CA LEU A 183 -5.04 -15.73 -1.10
C LEU A 183 -4.85 -14.41 -1.84
N VAL A 184 -4.81 -14.46 -3.17
CA VAL A 184 -4.78 -13.26 -4.03
C VAL A 184 -5.97 -12.31 -3.78
N THR A 185 -7.08 -12.83 -3.25
CA THR A 185 -8.25 -12.04 -2.84
C THR A 185 -8.01 -11.18 -1.61
N ARG A 186 -6.95 -11.44 -0.84
CA ARG A 186 -6.61 -10.69 0.38
C ARG A 186 -5.47 -9.70 0.18
N GLN A 187 -4.99 -9.54 -1.05
CA GLN A 187 -3.98 -8.53 -1.38
C GLN A 187 -4.60 -7.14 -1.47
N TRP A 188 -3.79 -6.12 -1.21
CA TRP A 188 -4.22 -4.74 -1.36
C TRP A 188 -4.58 -4.45 -2.82
N ARG A 189 -5.62 -3.65 -3.01
CA ARG A 189 -6.11 -3.26 -4.33
C ARG A 189 -6.40 -1.78 -4.35
N PHE A 190 -5.85 -1.09 -5.34
CA PHE A 190 -6.26 0.27 -5.62
C PHE A 190 -7.28 0.24 -6.75
N VAL A 191 -8.52 0.60 -6.43
CA VAL A 191 -9.65 0.55 -7.37
C VAL A 191 -9.97 1.97 -7.81
N VAL A 192 -10.03 2.18 -9.12
CA VAL A 192 -10.28 3.48 -9.74
C VAL A 192 -11.44 3.36 -10.72
N ASP A 193 -12.50 4.11 -10.47
CA ASP A 193 -13.60 4.27 -11.43
C ASP A 193 -13.28 5.43 -12.36
N HIS A 194 -13.64 5.27 -13.64
CA HIS A 194 -13.36 6.26 -14.67
C HIS A 194 -14.48 6.36 -15.73
N ASP A 195 -14.42 7.43 -16.52
CA ASP A 195 -15.39 7.80 -17.58
C ASP A 195 -15.36 6.91 -18.84
N GLY A 196 -14.38 6.01 -18.93
CA GLY A 196 -14.08 5.22 -20.13
C GLY A 196 -14.75 3.85 -20.20
N ALA A 197 -14.58 3.17 -21.34
CA ALA A 197 -14.91 1.75 -21.46
C ALA A 197 -13.99 0.87 -20.58
N PRO A 198 -14.44 -0.33 -20.15
CA PRO A 198 -13.64 -1.19 -19.29
C PRO A 198 -12.27 -1.52 -19.90
N ILE A 199 -11.23 -1.30 -19.11
CA ILE A 199 -9.88 -1.75 -19.46
C ILE A 199 -9.77 -3.20 -19.02
N ARG A 200 -9.43 -4.09 -19.95
CA ARG A 200 -9.10 -5.47 -19.59
C ARG A 200 -7.79 -5.44 -18.82
N ASN A 201 -7.86 -5.69 -17.51
CA ASN A 201 -6.69 -6.08 -16.73
C ASN A 201 -6.04 -7.24 -17.49
N ARG A 202 -4.78 -7.10 -17.92
CA ARG A 202 -4.01 -8.24 -18.38
C ARG A 202 -3.91 -9.16 -17.17
N GLU A 203 -4.82 -10.11 -17.07
CA GLU A 203 -4.78 -11.16 -16.06
C GLU A 203 -3.36 -11.71 -16.02
N ARG A 204 -2.80 -11.83 -14.81
CA ARG A 204 -1.51 -12.46 -14.56
C ARG A 204 -1.39 -13.66 -15.48
N GLY A 205 -0.37 -13.70 -16.34
CA GLY A 205 -0.14 -14.76 -17.30
C GLY A 205 0.21 -16.09 -16.63
N PHE A 206 -0.73 -16.68 -15.89
CA PHE A 206 -0.53 -17.92 -15.15
C PHE A 206 -1.33 -19.10 -15.70
N LEU A 207 -2.26 -18.93 -16.65
CA LEU A 207 -3.02 -20.07 -17.18
C LEU A 207 -3.39 -19.94 -18.68
N ARG A 208 -2.43 -19.83 -19.59
CA ARG A 208 -2.64 -20.26 -21.00
C ARG A 208 -1.37 -20.82 -21.61
N GLY A 209 -1.03 -22.05 -21.24
CA GLY A 209 0.15 -22.74 -21.75
C GLY A 209 0.05 -24.26 -21.82
N VAL A 210 -1.15 -24.87 -21.79
CA VAL A 210 -1.31 -26.30 -22.11
C VAL A 210 -2.61 -26.52 -22.88
N GLN A 211 -2.62 -26.13 -24.15
CA GLN A 211 -3.55 -26.70 -25.14
C GLN A 211 -2.93 -26.58 -26.54
N ARG A 212 -1.92 -27.41 -26.80
CA ARG A 212 -1.51 -27.90 -28.13
C ARG A 212 -1.05 -29.33 -27.84
N GLY A 213 -1.73 -30.39 -28.23
CA GLY A 213 -2.43 -30.67 -29.47
C GLY A 213 -2.01 -32.10 -29.81
N VAL A 214 -2.73 -33.10 -29.29
CA VAL A 214 -2.54 -34.49 -29.73
C VAL A 214 -3.71 -34.83 -30.62
N ALA A 215 -3.53 -34.54 -31.90
CA ALA A 215 -4.27 -35.16 -32.98
C ALA A 215 -3.37 -35.15 -34.22
N ARG A 216 -2.70 -36.29 -34.47
CA ARG A 216 -2.64 -37.01 -35.76
C ARG A 216 -1.50 -38.04 -35.79
N GLY A 217 -1.86 -39.28 -36.10
CA GLY A 217 -1.13 -40.11 -37.06
C GLY A 217 -0.29 -41.26 -36.50
N ALA A 218 -0.90 -42.43 -36.32
CA ALA A 218 -0.62 -43.66 -37.07
C ALA A 218 -1.70 -44.70 -36.71
#